data_AF-A0A971NQH3-F1
#
_entry.id   AF-A0A971NQH3-F1
#
_cell.length_a   1.000
_cell.length_b   1.000
_cell.length_c   1.000
_cell.angle_alpha   90.00
_cell.angle_beta   90.00
_cell.angle_gamma   90.00
#
_symmetry.space_group_name_H-M   'P 1'
#
loop_
_entity.id
_entity.type
_entity.pdbx_description
1 polymer ?
#
loop_
_entity_poly.entity_id
_entity_poly.type
_entity_poly.pdbx_seq_one_letter_code
_entity_poly.pdbx_strand_id
1 'polypeptide(L)'
;MDKYIRLKPGHPVTFPLFLGKNLSGKIHPKKSFTIPSQEKDYKRTCHAYERLLHYPPADLCAMGAEENGHVAFNDPPYADFFDLNWVKTVKKLMSSPDVSRCMKGIL
;
A
#
# COMPACT_ATOMS: atom_id res chain seq x y z
N MET A 1 1.56 3.31 1.95
CA MET A 1 2.55 2.21 1.90
C MET A 1 1.96 0.98 1.27
N ASP A 2 0.72 0.60 1.60
CA ASP A 2 0.15 -0.63 1.11
C ASP A 2 -1.36 -0.55 0.89
N LYS A 3 -1.90 -1.61 0.29
CA LYS A 3 -3.32 -1.73 0.02
C LYS A 3 -3.77 -3.17 -0.22
N TYR A 4 -4.89 -3.57 0.37
CA TYR A 4 -5.62 -4.77 -0.03
C TYR A 4 -6.26 -4.62 -1.41
N ILE A 5 -6.07 -5.61 -2.29
CA ILE A 5 -6.71 -5.64 -3.61
C ILE A 5 -7.91 -6.59 -3.61
N ARG A 6 -8.79 -6.43 -4.61
CA ARG A 6 -10.04 -7.22 -4.77
C ARG A 6 -11.08 -7.03 -3.66
N LEU A 7 -10.95 -5.99 -2.83
CA LEU A 7 -12.02 -5.58 -1.94
C LEU A 7 -13.18 -4.98 -2.73
N LYS A 8 -14.41 -5.28 -2.32
CA LYS A 8 -15.61 -4.64 -2.86
C LYS A 8 -15.58 -3.12 -2.60
N PRO A 9 -16.15 -2.28 -3.48
CA PRO A 9 -16.33 -0.87 -3.20
C PRO A 9 -17.06 -0.66 -1.86
N GLY A 10 -16.60 0.30 -1.05
CA GLY A 10 -17.20 0.58 0.27
C GLY A 10 -16.81 -0.39 1.38
N HIS A 11 -15.91 -1.36 1.14
CA HIS A 11 -15.45 -2.26 2.19
C HIS A 11 -14.80 -1.47 3.35
N PRO A 12 -15.19 -1.73 4.61
CA PRO A 12 -14.82 -0.88 5.75
C PRO A 12 -13.32 -0.85 6.06
N VAL A 13 -12.59 -1.90 5.67
CA VAL A 13 -11.14 -2.04 5.94
C VAL A 13 -10.24 -1.46 4.85
N THR A 14 -10.78 -0.61 3.96
CA THR A 14 -9.97 0.01 2.91
C THR A 14 -9.10 1.13 3.49
N PHE A 15 -7.80 1.08 3.20
CA PHE A 15 -6.85 2.08 3.68
C PHE A 15 -7.21 3.53 3.28
N PRO A 16 -7.70 3.81 2.05
CA PRO A 16 -8.19 5.15 1.71
C PRO A 16 -9.34 5.64 2.60
N LEU A 17 -10.26 4.76 3.02
CA LEU A 17 -11.34 5.13 3.93
C LEU A 17 -10.80 5.45 5.32
N PHE A 18 -9.83 4.67 5.81
CA PHE A 18 -9.15 4.93 7.08
C PHE A 18 -8.45 6.30 7.08
N LEU A 19 -7.66 6.59 6.03
CA LEU A 19 -6.97 7.88 5.90
C LEU A 19 -7.95 9.05 5.73
N GLY A 20 -9.05 8.84 4.99
CA GLY A 20 -10.13 9.81 4.84
C GLY A 20 -10.70 10.26 6.18
N LYS A 21 -11.03 9.28 7.03
CA LYS A 21 -11.60 9.55 8.37
C LYS A 21 -10.60 10.12 9.36
N ASN A 22 -9.36 9.64 9.34
CA ASN A 22 -8.41 9.89 10.44
C ASN A 22 -7.37 10.96 10.12
N LEU A 23 -7.14 11.29 8.85
CA LEU A 23 -6.10 12.23 8.43
C LEU A 23 -6.64 13.31 7.49
N SER A 24 -7.01 12.98 6.25
CA SER A 24 -7.36 13.99 5.25
C SER A 24 -8.71 14.68 5.49
N GLY A 25 -9.55 14.14 6.38
CA GLY A 25 -10.74 14.83 6.89
C GLY A 25 -10.43 15.85 8.00
N LYS A 26 -9.21 15.84 8.55
CA LYS A 26 -8.75 16.73 9.64
C LYS A 26 -7.68 17.72 9.17
N ILE A 27 -6.89 17.33 8.19
CA ILE A 27 -5.87 18.17 7.56
C ILE A 27 -6.15 18.33 6.07
N HIS A 28 -5.69 19.45 5.49
CA HIS A 28 -5.91 19.78 4.07
C HIS A 28 -4.59 19.74 3.29
N PRO A 29 -4.09 18.55 2.93
CA PRO A 29 -2.87 18.45 2.13
C PRO A 29 -3.10 19.03 0.73
N LYS A 30 -2.10 19.73 0.19
CA LYS A 30 -2.16 20.29 -1.18
C LYS A 30 -2.38 19.20 -2.24
N LYS A 31 -1.82 18.01 -2.02
CA LYS A 31 -2.04 16.81 -2.84
C LYS A 31 -2.04 15.58 -1.94
N SER A 32 -2.87 14.61 -2.27
CA SER A 32 -2.91 13.30 -1.63
C SER A 32 -2.96 12.22 -2.71
N PHE A 33 -2.13 11.20 -2.56
CA PHE A 33 -2.02 10.10 -3.50
C PHE A 33 -2.25 8.78 -2.77
N THR A 34 -3.21 8.01 -3.25
CA THR A 34 -3.47 6.66 -2.76
C THR A 34 -3.36 5.66 -3.90
N ILE A 35 -3.02 4.41 -3.59
CA ILE A 35 -3.05 3.32 -4.57
C ILE A 35 -4.53 3.17 -5.04
N PRO A 36 -4.84 3.20 -6.35
CA PRO A 36 -6.20 3.06 -6.88
C PRO A 36 -6.91 1.76 -6.46
N SER A 37 -8.24 1.77 -6.28
CA SER A 37 -9.03 0.60 -5.77
C SER A 37 -9.53 -0.35 -6.83
N GLN A 38 -9.71 0.13 -8.06
CA GLN A 38 -10.54 -0.53 -9.06
C GLN A 38 -9.78 -0.83 -10.35
N GLU A 39 -8.51 -1.24 -10.22
CA GLU A 39 -7.73 -1.57 -11.39
C GLU A 39 -7.83 -3.06 -11.73
N LYS A 40 -8.08 -3.33 -13.01
CA LYS A 40 -8.04 -4.69 -13.58
C LYS A 40 -6.59 -5.14 -13.78
N ASP A 41 -5.66 -4.19 -13.90
CA ASP A 41 -4.23 -4.43 -14.09
C ASP A 41 -3.40 -3.89 -12.91
N TYR A 42 -3.06 -4.80 -12.01
CA TYR A 42 -2.24 -4.48 -10.85
C TYR A 42 -0.80 -4.14 -11.22
N LYS A 43 -0.23 -4.67 -12.32
CA LYS A 43 1.13 -4.31 -12.73
C LYS A 43 1.18 -2.86 -13.17
N ARG A 44 0.21 -2.44 -14.00
CA ARG A 44 0.09 -1.03 -14.40
C ARG A 44 -0.11 -0.11 -13.20
N THR A 45 -0.91 -0.55 -12.22
CA THR A 45 -1.14 0.21 -10.98
C THR A 45 0.14 0.38 -10.16
N CYS A 46 0.89 -0.71 -9.98
CA CYS A 46 2.16 -0.69 -9.26
C CYS A 46 3.12 0.28 -9.95
N HIS A 47 3.29 0.16 -11.26
CA HIS A 47 4.19 1.03 -12.02
C HIS A 47 3.76 2.51 -11.97
N ALA A 48 2.46 2.80 -12.08
CA ALA A 48 1.96 4.17 -11.96
C ALA A 48 2.22 4.76 -10.57
N TYR A 49 2.05 3.96 -9.51
CA TYR A 49 2.31 4.41 -8.14
C TYR A 49 3.81 4.56 -7.84
N GLU A 50 4.64 3.65 -8.35
CA GLU A 50 6.11 3.73 -8.29
C GLU A 50 6.64 5.02 -8.91
N ARG A 51 6.09 5.43 -10.06
CA ARG A 51 6.43 6.73 -10.67
C ARG A 51 6.12 7.93 -9.77
N LEU A 52 5.06 7.86 -8.96
CA LEU A 52 4.73 8.92 -7.99
C LEU A 52 5.68 8.93 -6.80
N LEU A 53 6.26 7.77 -6.43
CA LEU A 53 7.24 7.66 -5.34
C LEU A 53 8.63 8.13 -5.76
N HIS A 54 9.01 7.92 -7.02
CA HIS A 54 10.31 8.37 -7.53
C HIS A 54 10.40 9.87 -7.77
N TYR A 55 9.28 10.55 -8.06
CA TYR A 55 9.34 11.96 -8.47
C TYR A 55 8.13 12.79 -8.01
N PRO A 56 8.32 13.76 -7.09
CA PRO A 56 9.54 13.96 -6.28
C PRO A 56 9.75 12.81 -5.28
N PRO A 57 11.01 12.49 -4.91
CA PRO A 57 11.29 11.49 -3.89
C PRO A 57 10.68 11.89 -2.54
N ALA A 58 10.34 10.90 -1.72
CA ALA A 58 9.81 11.16 -0.38
C ALA A 58 10.92 11.64 0.56
N ASP A 59 10.74 12.82 1.18
CA ASP A 59 11.68 13.36 2.18
C ASP A 59 11.52 12.71 3.56
N LEU A 60 10.30 12.26 3.88
CA LEU A 60 9.96 11.67 5.17
C LEU A 60 8.93 10.55 4.99
N CYS A 61 9.11 9.47 5.75
CA CYS A 61 8.12 8.42 5.90
C CYS A 61 7.66 8.28 7.35
N ALA A 62 6.34 8.42 7.56
CA ALA A 62 5.70 7.97 8.78
C ALA A 62 5.19 6.54 8.56
N MET A 63 5.72 5.59 9.32
CA MET A 63 5.37 4.17 9.21
C MET A 63 5.27 3.49 10.57
N GLY A 64 4.47 2.43 10.64
CA GLY A 64 4.43 1.52 11.77
C GLY A 64 5.21 0.24 11.48
N ALA A 65 5.67 -0.42 12.53
CA ALA A 65 6.17 -1.79 12.50
C ALA A 65 5.31 -2.63 13.46
N GLU A 66 4.97 -3.85 13.08
CA GLU A 66 4.30 -4.80 13.98
C GLU A 66 5.32 -5.57 14.84
N GLU A 67 4.83 -6.29 15.86
CA GLU A 67 5.66 -7.08 16.79
C GLU A 67 6.55 -8.11 16.08
N ASN A 68 6.10 -8.63 14.94
CA ASN A 68 6.87 -9.55 14.11
C ASN A 68 7.89 -8.84 13.19
N GLY A 69 8.03 -7.51 13.28
CA GLY A 69 8.96 -6.71 12.51
C GLY A 69 8.52 -6.40 11.07
N HIS A 70 7.30 -6.77 10.67
CA HIS A 70 6.84 -6.42 9.33
C HIS A 70 6.49 -4.94 9.22
N VAL A 71 6.85 -4.36 8.07
CA VAL A 71 6.51 -2.98 7.69
C VAL A 71 5.55 -3.06 6.51
N ALA A 72 4.45 -2.32 6.52
CA ALA A 72 3.44 -2.37 5.45
C ALA A 72 2.96 -3.82 5.20
N PHE A 73 3.17 -4.39 4.00
CA PHE A 73 2.96 -5.83 3.73
C PHE A 73 4.28 -6.56 3.43
N ASN A 74 5.36 -6.12 4.09
CA ASN A 74 6.71 -6.66 3.97
C ASN A 74 6.91 -7.70 5.08
N ASP A 75 6.24 -8.86 4.96
CA ASP A 75 6.45 -9.95 5.91
C ASP A 75 7.94 -10.38 5.87
N PRO A 76 8.67 -10.41 7.00
CA PRO A 76 10.12 -10.66 7.01
C PRO A 76 10.58 -11.92 6.26
N PRO A 77 9.86 -13.06 6.31
CA PRO A 77 10.26 -14.26 5.56
C PRO A 77 10.27 -14.09 4.03
N TYR A 78 9.59 -13.07 3.50
CA TYR A 78 9.46 -12.81 2.05
C TYR A 78 10.00 -11.44 1.65
N ALA A 79 10.59 -10.70 2.59
CA ALA A 79 11.18 -9.41 2.31
C ALA A 79 12.50 -9.62 1.55
N ASP A 80 12.60 -9.01 0.38
CA ASP A 80 13.80 -9.00 -0.45
C ASP A 80 14.33 -7.56 -0.51
N PHE A 81 15.49 -7.33 0.09
CA PHE A 81 16.15 -6.01 0.11
C PHE A 81 16.80 -5.65 -1.23
N PHE A 82 16.91 -6.61 -2.15
CA PHE A 82 17.46 -6.42 -3.49
C PHE A 82 16.38 -6.41 -4.57
N ASP A 83 15.10 -6.35 -4.19
CA ASP A 83 14.02 -6.22 -5.16
C ASP A 83 14.09 -4.85 -5.85
N LEU A 84 14.17 -4.88 -7.17
CA LEU A 84 14.24 -3.67 -7.99
C LEU A 84 12.89 -2.97 -8.14
N ASN A 85 11.78 -3.66 -7.82
CA ASN A 85 10.45 -3.08 -7.90
C ASN A 85 10.10 -2.40 -6.58
N TRP A 86 9.86 -1.09 -6.62
CA TRP A 86 9.42 -0.36 -5.44
C TRP A 86 7.99 -0.72 -5.09
N VAL A 87 7.16 -1.06 -6.08
CA VAL A 87 5.76 -1.42 -5.82
C VAL A 87 5.45 -2.75 -6.49
N LYS A 88 4.93 -3.71 -5.73
CA LYS A 88 4.52 -5.01 -6.27
C LYS A 88 3.31 -5.60 -5.57
N THR A 89 2.67 -6.54 -6.25
CA THR A 89 1.67 -7.40 -5.61
C THR A 89 2.34 -8.46 -4.77
N VAL A 90 1.88 -8.65 -3.53
CA VAL A 90 2.37 -9.65 -2.58
C VAL A 90 1.21 -10.48 -2.02
N LYS A 91 1.54 -11.62 -1.42
CA LYS A 91 0.60 -12.46 -0.64
C LYS A 91 1.01 -12.35 0.83
N LYS A 92 0.06 -12.04 1.71
CA LYS A 92 0.30 -12.02 3.16
C LYS A 92 0.17 -13.44 3.72
N LEU A 93 1.02 -13.80 4.68
CA LEU A 93 1.04 -15.16 5.25
C LEU A 93 -0.29 -15.54 5.94
N MET A 94 -1.01 -14.54 6.48
CA MET A 94 -2.26 -14.75 7.23
C MET A 94 -3.40 -13.86 6.73
N SER A 95 -3.90 -14.12 5.53
CA SER A 95 -5.11 -13.44 5.04
C SER A 95 -6.35 -14.31 5.17
N SER A 96 -7.43 -13.73 5.70
CA SER A 96 -8.82 -14.22 5.54
C SER A 96 -9.04 -14.72 4.11
N PRO A 97 -9.80 -15.82 3.88
CA PRO A 97 -9.99 -16.45 2.57
C PRO A 97 -10.39 -15.48 1.44
N ASP A 98 -10.99 -14.34 1.79
CA ASP A 98 -11.45 -13.32 0.84
C ASP A 98 -10.35 -12.39 0.28
N VAL A 99 -9.13 -12.36 0.85
CA VAL A 99 -8.08 -11.39 0.44
C VAL A 99 -6.75 -12.06 0.17
N SER A 100 -6.64 -12.75 -0.97
CA SER A 100 -5.43 -13.50 -1.34
C SER A 100 -4.23 -12.67 -1.81
N ARG A 101 -4.38 -11.35 -2.01
CA ARG A 101 -3.33 -10.49 -2.55
C ARG A 101 -3.41 -9.07 -1.99
N CYS A 102 -2.26 -8.43 -1.92
CA CYS A 102 -2.10 -7.03 -1.54
C CYS A 102 -1.13 -6.33 -2.49
N MET A 103 -1.14 -5.00 -2.55
CA MET A 103 -0.06 -4.20 -3.11
C MET A 103 0.78 -3.61 -1.98
N LYS A 104 2.09 -3.68 -2.15
CA LYS A 104 3.09 -3.15 -1.25
C LYS A 104 3.90 -2.12 -2.02
N GLY A 105 4.04 -0.92 -1.47
CA GLY A 105 5.08 0.04 -1.80
C GLY A 105 6.22 -0.07 -0.79
N ILE A 106 7.42 -0.29 -1.29
CA ILE A 106 8.71 -0.19 -0.62
C ILE A 106 9.14 1.27 -0.69
N LEU A 107 9.81 1.70 0.37
CA LEU A 107 10.73 2.82 0.35
C LEU A 107 12.14 2.24 0.34
#